data_AF-A0A091N7A1-F1
#
_entry.id   AF-A0A091N7A1-F1
#
_cell.length_a   1.000
_cell.length_b   1.000
_cell.length_c   1.000
_cell.angle_alpha   90.00
_cell.angle_beta   90.00
_cell.angle_gamma   90.00
#
_symmetry.space_group_name_H-M   'P 1'
#
loop_
_entity.id
_entity.type
_entity.pdbx_description
1 polymer ?
#
loop_
_entity_poly.entity_id
_entity_poly.type
_entity_poly.pdbx_seq_one_letter_code
_entity_poly.pdbx_strand_id
1 'polypeptide(L)'
;WPWMVSIQHPHIPGTGHLCGGSLISPQWVLTAAHCFVDIRNISLLRVVIGATQLTQLGPGTQVHRIKRLLTHQHYDPRTERNDIALLELDKPVQCNAYTQMGCVPDSTVRLSETETCYVAGWG
;
A
#
# COMPACT_ATOMS: atom_id res chain seq x y z
N TRP A 1 -11.93 5.50 -3.21
CA TRP A 1 -10.78 4.61 -3.51
C TRP A 1 -10.68 3.48 -2.48
N PRO A 2 -11.50 2.42 -2.60
CA PRO A 2 -11.61 1.36 -1.60
C PRO A 2 -10.41 0.40 -1.54
N TRP A 3 -9.47 0.51 -2.49
CA TRP A 3 -8.19 -0.22 -2.49
C TRP A 3 -7.07 0.52 -1.76
N MET A 4 -7.32 1.72 -1.24
CA MET A 4 -6.31 2.53 -0.55
C MET A 4 -5.79 1.84 0.71
N VAL A 5 -4.47 1.82 0.83
CA VAL A 5 -3.76 1.22 1.96
C VAL A 5 -2.86 2.25 2.61
N SER A 6 -2.88 2.29 3.94
CA SER A 6 -1.90 3.02 4.77
C SER A 6 -0.95 2.01 5.40
N ILE A 7 0.32 2.06 5.02
CA ILE A 7 1.41 1.31 5.66
C ILE A 7 1.91 2.18 6.80
N GLN A 8 1.98 1.62 8.00
CA GLN A 8 2.28 2.38 9.21
C GLN A 8 3.48 1.83 9.96
N HIS A 9 4.36 2.74 10.40
CA HIS A 9 5.51 2.46 11.24
C HIS A 9 5.32 3.09 12.63
N PRO A 10 5.52 2.34 13.74
CA PRO A 10 5.21 2.82 15.09
C PRO A 10 6.08 3.99 15.57
N HIS A 11 7.27 4.17 15.00
CA HIS A 11 8.14 5.31 15.32
C HIS A 11 7.78 6.61 14.59
N ILE A 12 6.86 6.58 13.60
CA ILE A 12 6.41 7.80 12.96
C ILE A 12 5.37 8.48 13.86
N PRO A 13 5.54 9.77 14.20
CA PRO A 13 4.59 10.49 15.05
C PRO A 13 3.16 10.53 14.48
N GLY A 14 2.18 10.74 15.36
CA GLY A 14 0.78 10.91 14.97
C GLY A 14 0.14 9.60 14.51
N THR A 15 -0.27 9.51 13.25
CA THR A 15 -0.99 8.34 12.70
C THR A 15 -0.07 7.15 12.42
N GLY A 16 1.25 7.37 12.45
CA GLY A 16 2.24 6.39 12.07
C GLY A 16 2.32 6.13 10.56
N HIS A 17 1.61 6.91 9.72
CA HIS A 17 1.62 6.71 8.27
C HIS A 17 3.03 6.87 7.68
N LEU A 18 3.52 5.82 7.05
CA LEU A 18 4.80 5.78 6.36
C LEU A 18 4.61 5.98 4.85
N CYS A 19 3.77 5.13 4.25
CA CYS A 19 3.55 5.10 2.81
C CYS A 19 2.14 4.65 2.44
N GLY A 20 1.73 4.99 1.22
CA GLY A 20 0.53 4.46 0.58
C GLY A 20 0.74 3.08 -0.05
N GLY A 21 -0.36 2.45 -0.44
CA GLY A 21 -0.37 1.25 -1.26
C GLY A 21 -1.75 0.98 -1.85
N SER A 22 -1.83 -0.01 -2.73
CA SER A 22 -3.07 -0.47 -3.34
C SER A 22 -3.28 -1.96 -3.08
N LEU A 23 -4.44 -2.33 -2.56
CA LEU A 23 -4.86 -3.73 -2.45
C LEU A 23 -5.16 -4.27 -3.85
N ILE A 24 -4.34 -5.20 -4.35
CA ILE A 24 -4.48 -5.77 -5.71
C ILE A 24 -4.99 -7.21 -5.71
N SER A 25 -5.00 -7.87 -4.55
CA SER A 25 -5.65 -9.16 -4.32
C SER A 25 -5.98 -9.30 -2.82
N PRO A 26 -6.69 -10.35 -2.36
CA PRO A 26 -7.08 -10.48 -0.96
C PRO A 26 -5.89 -10.46 0.02
N GLN A 27 -4.69 -10.85 -0.39
CA GLN A 27 -3.50 -10.89 0.47
C GLN A 27 -2.32 -10.09 -0.05
N TRP A 28 -2.47 -9.33 -1.13
CA TRP A 28 -1.35 -8.62 -1.74
C TRP A 28 -1.63 -7.13 -1.87
N VAL A 29 -0.71 -6.35 -1.31
CA VAL A 29 -0.66 -4.90 -1.48
C VAL A 29 0.52 -4.55 -2.38
N LEU A 30 0.24 -3.76 -3.41
CA LEU A 30 1.23 -3.12 -4.26
C LEU A 30 1.64 -1.77 -3.65
N THR A 31 2.93 -1.50 -3.59
CA THR A 31 3.48 -0.26 -3.03
C THR A 31 4.86 0.02 -3.64
N ALA A 32 5.54 1.05 -3.14
CA ALA A 32 6.88 1.46 -3.57
C ALA A 32 7.98 0.75 -2.77
N ALA A 33 9.11 0.46 -3.40
CA ALA A 33 10.26 -0.16 -2.76
C ALA A 33 11.01 0.82 -1.83
N HIS A 34 11.07 2.11 -2.19
CA HIS A 34 11.79 3.12 -1.42
C HIS A 34 11.27 3.26 0.02
N CYS A 35 9.98 2.97 0.26
CA CYS A 35 9.35 2.95 1.58
C CYS A 35 10.05 2.03 2.59
N PHE A 36 10.85 1.06 2.11
CA PHE A 36 11.42 0.00 2.95
C PHE A 36 12.96 0.04 3.03
N VAL A 37 13.64 1.01 2.41
CA VAL A 37 15.11 1.08 2.37
C VAL A 37 15.73 1.09 3.78
N ASP A 38 15.14 1.86 4.70
CA ASP A 38 15.63 1.99 6.07
C ASP A 38 14.89 1.08 7.08
N ILE A 39 14.02 0.20 6.60
CA ILE A 39 13.21 -0.67 7.47
C ILE A 39 13.96 -1.98 7.77
N ARG A 40 14.49 -2.07 8.99
CA ARG A 40 15.21 -3.27 9.46
C ARG A 40 14.29 -4.41 9.91
N ASN A 41 13.09 -4.09 10.38
CA ASN A 41 12.15 -5.10 10.91
C ASN A 41 10.73 -4.83 10.43
N ILE A 42 10.32 -5.54 9.37
CA ILE A 42 8.98 -5.46 8.79
C ILE A 42 7.88 -5.89 9.76
N SER A 43 8.19 -6.66 10.81
CA SER A 43 7.21 -7.14 11.78
C SER A 43 6.65 -6.02 12.66
N LEU A 44 7.33 -4.86 12.70
CA LEU A 44 6.86 -3.66 13.38
C LEU A 44 5.80 -2.91 12.57
N LEU A 45 5.77 -3.13 11.25
CA LEU A 45 4.84 -2.45 10.37
C LEU A 45 3.45 -3.07 10.46
N ARG A 46 2.44 -2.23 10.25
CA ARG A 46 1.06 -2.68 10.05
C ARG A 46 0.47 -2.05 8.79
N VAL A 47 -0.51 -2.75 8.24
CA VAL A 47 -1.25 -2.36 7.05
C VAL A 47 -2.68 -2.02 7.46
N VAL A 48 -3.15 -0.82 7.15
CA VAL A 48 -4.50 -0.33 7.45
C VAL A 48 -5.25 -0.09 6.16
N ILE A 49 -6.44 -0.68 6.02
CA ILE A 49 -7.27 -0.67 4.81
C ILE A 49 -8.71 -0.30 5.20
N GLY A 50 -9.42 0.42 4.33
CA GLY A 50 -10.82 0.81 4.58
C GLY A 50 -11.00 1.99 5.55
N ALA A 51 -9.92 2.69 5.88
CA ALA A 51 -9.95 3.91 6.68
C ALA A 51 -10.06 5.15 5.79
N THR A 52 -10.89 6.13 6.18
CA THR A 52 -10.89 7.48 5.59
C THR A 52 -10.00 8.42 6.40
N GLN A 53 -10.12 8.38 7.73
CA GLN A 53 -9.31 9.15 8.66
C GLN A 53 -8.41 8.21 9.46
N LEU A 54 -7.09 8.44 9.46
CA LEU A 54 -6.14 7.60 10.21
C LEU A 54 -6.09 7.95 11.71
N THR A 55 -6.55 9.14 12.10
CA THR A 55 -6.70 9.57 13.50
C THR A 55 -7.90 8.94 14.19
N GLN A 56 -8.93 8.54 13.42
CA GLN A 56 -10.14 7.91 13.92
C GLN A 56 -10.61 6.83 12.93
N LEU A 57 -10.21 5.58 13.21
CA LEU A 57 -10.53 4.44 12.35
C LEU A 57 -12.04 4.16 12.36
N GLY A 58 -12.63 4.06 11.17
CA GLY A 58 -14.05 3.75 10.99
C GLY A 58 -14.36 2.24 11.06
N PRO A 59 -15.65 1.86 11.08
CA PRO A 59 -16.07 0.46 11.26
C PRO A 59 -15.66 -0.48 10.13
N GLY A 60 -15.41 0.04 8.92
CA GLY A 60 -14.91 -0.75 7.79
C GLY A 60 -13.40 -1.03 7.82
N THR A 61 -12.69 -0.48 8.80
CA THR A 61 -11.23 -0.54 8.85
C THR A 61 -10.74 -1.94 9.21
N GLN A 62 -9.77 -2.43 8.46
CA GLN A 62 -9.07 -3.69 8.71
C GLN A 62 -7.59 -3.42 8.92
N VAL A 63 -7.01 -4.05 9.94
CA VAL A 63 -5.59 -3.94 10.28
C VAL A 63 -4.93 -5.31 10.14
N HIS A 64 -3.86 -5.36 9.36
CA HIS A 64 -3.13 -6.57 9.00
C HIS A 64 -1.65 -6.44 9.35
N ARG A 65 -1.01 -7.58 9.60
CA ARG A 65 0.45 -7.66 9.70
C ARG A 65 1.04 -8.03 8.34
N ILE A 66 2.30 -7.69 8.14
CA ILE A 66 3.05 -8.07 6.95
C ILE A 66 3.69 -9.43 7.20
N LYS A 67 3.33 -10.43 6.39
CA LYS A 67 3.95 -11.76 6.40
C LYS A 67 5.25 -11.76 5.60
N ARG A 68 5.28 -11.07 4.46
CA ARG A 68 6.44 -11.02 3.58
C ARG A 68 6.48 -9.69 2.82
N LEU A 69 7.68 -9.14 2.68
CA LEU A 69 8.00 -8.01 1.80
C LEU A 69 8.81 -8.54 0.62
N LEU A 70 8.41 -8.20 -0.60
CA LEU A 70 9.13 -8.49 -1.83
C LEU A 70 9.43 -7.16 -2.54
N THR A 71 10.65 -6.67 -2.42
CA THR A 71 11.13 -5.53 -3.22
C THR A 71 11.56 -6.03 -4.60
N HIS A 72 11.40 -5.18 -5.62
CA HIS A 72 11.90 -5.53 -6.94
C HIS A 72 13.42 -5.75 -6.90
N GLN A 73 13.89 -6.88 -7.42
CA GLN A 73 15.30 -7.31 -7.35
C GLN A 73 16.29 -6.33 -8.02
N HIS A 74 15.80 -5.46 -8.89
CA HIS A 74 16.57 -4.42 -9.58
C HIS A 74 16.19 -3.00 -9.14
N TYR A 75 15.55 -2.84 -7.98
CA TYR A 75 15.31 -1.51 -7.42
C TYR A 75 16.66 -0.81 -7.15
N ASP A 76 16.81 0.43 -7.63
CA ASP A 76 17.99 1.26 -7.42
C ASP A 76 17.62 2.53 -6.65
N PRO A 77 18.00 2.64 -5.35
CA PRO A 77 17.64 3.78 -4.51
C PRO A 77 18.35 5.09 -4.90
N ARG A 78 19.31 5.07 -5.85
CA ARG A 78 19.93 6.29 -6.37
C ARG A 78 19.17 6.89 -7.54
N THR A 79 18.43 6.07 -8.29
CA THR A 79 17.73 6.49 -9.51
C THR A 79 16.22 6.30 -9.44
N GLU A 80 15.71 5.69 -8.36
CA GLU A 80 14.32 5.27 -8.18
C GLU A 80 13.82 4.31 -9.28
N ARG A 81 14.75 3.70 -10.02
CA ARG A 81 14.40 2.75 -11.07
C ARG A 81 13.84 1.48 -10.43
N ASN A 82 12.73 0.99 -10.97
CA ASN A 82 12.00 -0.18 -10.47
C ASN A 82 11.55 -0.02 -9.01
N ASP A 83 11.08 1.19 -8.65
CA ASP A 83 10.51 1.50 -7.33
C ASP A 83 9.13 0.83 -7.14
N ILE A 84 9.14 -0.49 -6.94
CA ILE A 84 7.95 -1.32 -6.79
C ILE A 84 8.22 -2.45 -5.80
N ALA A 85 7.25 -2.68 -4.92
CA ALA A 85 7.28 -3.75 -3.93
C ALA A 85 5.89 -4.36 -3.72
N LEU A 86 5.88 -5.61 -3.26
CA LEU A 86 4.69 -6.34 -2.86
C LEU A 86 4.75 -6.70 -1.38
N LEU A 87 3.64 -6.47 -0.68
CA LEU A 87 3.43 -6.96 0.68
C LEU A 87 2.44 -8.11 0.67
N GLU A 88 2.87 -9.26 1.20
CA GLU A 88 1.97 -10.37 1.53
C GLU A 88 1.42 -10.15 2.94
N LEU A 89 0.09 -10.14 3.07
CA LEU A 89 -0.59 -9.98 4.35
C LEU A 89 -0.70 -11.31 5.09
N ASP A 90 -0.68 -11.25 6.42
CA ASP A 90 -0.80 -12.42 7.31
C ASP A 90 -2.11 -13.22 7.09
N LYS A 91 -3.18 -12.52 6.70
CA LYS A 91 -4.49 -13.11 6.40
C LYS A 91 -5.19 -12.33 5.27
N PRO A 92 -6.12 -12.98 4.53
CA PRO A 92 -6.92 -12.29 3.52
C PRO A 92 -7.77 -11.16 4.09
N VAL A 93 -7.79 -10.06 3.34
CA VAL A 93 -8.70 -8.92 3.53
C VAL A 93 -10.10 -9.32 3.11
N GLN A 94 -11.10 -8.96 3.92
CA GLN A 94 -12.50 -9.19 3.59
C GLN A 94 -13.07 -7.97 2.87
N CYS A 95 -13.52 -8.13 1.64
CA CYS A 95 -14.11 -7.02 0.90
C CYS A 95 -15.45 -6.59 1.52
N ASN A 96 -15.68 -5.28 1.58
CA ASN A 96 -16.90 -4.66 2.10
C ASN A 96 -17.13 -3.30 1.42
N ALA A 97 -18.09 -2.50 1.92
CA ALA A 97 -18.40 -1.18 1.35
C ALA A 97 -17.22 -0.17 1.36
N TYR A 98 -16.22 -0.39 2.23
CA TYR A 98 -15.03 0.46 2.41
C TYR A 98 -13.76 -0.16 1.83
N THR A 99 -13.78 -1.46 1.50
CA THR A 99 -12.59 -2.20 1.07
C THR A 99 -12.88 -3.07 -0.15
N GLN A 100 -12.21 -2.79 -1.26
CA GLN A 100 -12.29 -3.55 -2.52
C GLN A 100 -10.91 -3.55 -3.17
N MET A 101 -10.67 -4.51 -4.05
CA MET A 101 -9.39 -4.62 -4.77
C MET A 101 -9.35 -3.66 -5.96
N GLY A 102 -8.19 -3.07 -6.20
CA GLY A 102 -7.90 -2.31 -7.42
C GLY A 102 -7.51 -3.26 -8.55
N CYS A 103 -7.76 -2.83 -9.79
CA CYS A 103 -7.28 -3.55 -10.96
C CYS A 103 -5.83 -3.15 -11.27
N VAL A 104 -5.01 -4.11 -11.68
CA VAL A 104 -3.68 -3.86 -12.26
C VAL A 104 -3.86 -3.83 -13.79
N PRO A 105 -3.36 -2.80 -14.49
CA PRO A 105 -3.51 -2.73 -15.94
C PRO A 105 -2.72 -3.84 -16.64
N ASP A 106 -3.21 -4.27 -17.80
CA ASP A 106 -2.42 -5.11 -18.70
C ASP A 106 -1.22 -4.34 -19.26
N SER A 107 -0.15 -5.05 -19.59
CA SER A 107 1.03 -4.56 -20.30
C SER A 107 0.73 -3.78 -21.60
N THR A 108 -0.42 -4.05 -22.23
CA THR A 108 -0.83 -3.38 -23.48
C THR A 108 -1.55 -2.05 -23.26
N VAL A 109 -1.94 -1.73 -22.02
CA VAL A 109 -2.64 -0.47 -21.72
C VAL A 109 -1.73 0.72 -22.08
N ARG A 110 -2.30 1.67 -22.81
CA ARG A 110 -1.68 2.95 -23.16
C ARG A 110 -2.67 4.05 -22.78
N LEU A 111 -2.24 4.95 -21.91
CA LEU A 111 -3.04 6.12 -21.52
C LEU A 111 -2.74 7.27 -22.47
N SER A 112 -3.77 8.03 -22.82
CA SER A 112 -3.60 9.27 -23.58
C SER A 112 -3.03 10.37 -22.67
N GLU A 113 -2.30 11.33 -23.23
CA GLU A 113 -1.79 12.48 -22.45
C GLU A 113 -2.93 13.38 -21.90
N THR A 114 -4.13 13.26 -22.47
CA THR A 114 -5.31 14.02 -22.07
C THR A 114 -6.24 13.25 -21.12
N GLU A 115 -5.86 12.04 -20.70
CA GLU A 115 -6.65 11.23 -19.78
C GLU A 115 -6.61 11.80 -18.35
N THR A 116 -7.76 12.06 -17.76
CA THR A 116 -7.83 12.48 -16.35
C THR A 116 -7.58 11.28 -15.43
N CYS A 117 -6.50 11.35 -14.65
CA CYS A 117 -6.16 10.36 -13.62
C CYS A 117 -6.33 10.94 -12.21
N TYR A 118 -6.49 10.06 -11.23
CA TYR A 118 -6.65 10.45 -9.82
C TYR A 118 -5.58 9.79 -8.95
N VAL A 119 -5.03 10.55 -8.01
CA VAL A 119 -4.17 10.08 -6.93
C VAL A 119 -4.81 10.46 -5.60
N ALA A 120 -4.68 9.59 -4.60
CA ALA A 120 -5.15 9.84 -3.24
C ALA A 120 -4.07 9.36 -2.26
N GLY A 121 -4.00 9.99 -1.09
CA GLY A 121 -3.00 9.71 -0.06
C GLY A 121 -3.27 10.48 1.23
N TRP A 122 -2.47 10.20 2.27
CA TRP A 122 -2.51 10.88 3.57
C TRP A 122 -1.26 11.73 3.84
N GLY A 123 -0.47 12.02 2.81
CA GLY A 123 0.78 12.78 2.85
C GLY A 123 1.36 12.89 1.44
#